data_AF-A0AAW1C110-F1
#
_entry.id   AF-A0AAW1C110-F1
#
_cell.length_a   1.000
_cell.length_b   1.000
_cell.length_c   1.000
_cell.angle_alpha   90.00
_cell.angle_beta   90.00
_cell.angle_gamma   90.00
#
_symmetry.space_group_name_H-M   'P 1'
#
loop_
_entity.id
_entity.type
_entity.pdbx_description
1 polymer ?
#
loop_
_entity_poly.entity_id
_entity_poly.type
_entity_poly.pdbx_seq_one_letter_code
_entity_poly.pdbx_strand_id
1 'polypeptide(L)'
;MDQEHAKAQTEIDELRWREEEWRRKEEVLRQKERRNLWNTDFVSKEVFNKSFINQKKLKETEDDASKSFMQKHEEKIRHFGMLSRWFDSQRFLSDHPYLVCEETAKYLLLWCFHLEAEQKGALMEQVAHQAVVMQFIIEMAKSCNVDPRGCFRLFFQRAKTGDEGYLEAFKNELEAFKSRVDLHLRMQNRFKAAVCRV
;
A
#
# COMPACT_ATOMS: atom_id res chain seq x y z
N MET A 1 43.24 79.38 -23.58
CA MET A 1 44.26 78.48 -23.01
C MET A 1 44.11 78.37 -21.48
N ASP A 2 44.35 79.42 -20.70
CA ASP A 2 44.37 79.29 -19.22
C ASP A 2 43.00 79.01 -18.57
N GLN A 3 41.92 79.60 -19.11
CA GLN A 3 40.56 79.39 -18.58
C GLN A 3 40.02 77.97 -18.85
N GLU A 4 40.41 77.38 -19.99
CA GLU A 4 40.02 76.01 -20.35
C GLU A 4 40.79 74.98 -19.52
N HIS A 5 42.08 75.25 -19.24
CA HIS A 5 42.89 74.42 -18.36
C HIS A 5 42.38 74.46 -16.90
N ALA A 6 41.96 75.63 -16.42
CA ALA A 6 41.36 75.75 -15.09
C ALA A 6 40.03 74.98 -14.98
N LYS A 7 39.17 75.07 -16.00
CA LYS A 7 37.91 74.30 -16.07
C LYS A 7 38.14 72.79 -16.14
N ALA A 8 39.08 72.35 -16.97
CA ALA A 8 39.44 70.93 -17.07
C ALA A 8 40.01 70.41 -15.74
N GLN A 9 40.80 71.21 -15.04
CA GLN A 9 41.34 70.83 -13.73
C GLN A 9 40.22 70.67 -12.69
N THR A 10 39.26 71.60 -12.64
CA THR A 10 38.09 71.48 -11.75
C THR A 10 37.21 70.28 -12.09
N GLU A 11 37.01 69.99 -13.38
CA GLU A 11 36.24 68.81 -13.81
C GLU A 11 36.95 67.50 -13.44
N ILE A 12 38.28 67.43 -13.55
CA ILE A 12 39.08 66.29 -13.11
C ILE A 12 38.97 66.09 -11.58
N ASP A 13 39.01 67.17 -10.80
CA ASP A 13 38.88 67.12 -9.35
C ASP A 13 37.49 66.66 -8.91
N GLU A 14 36.43 67.10 -9.59
CA GLU A 14 35.07 66.62 -9.36
C GLU A 14 34.89 65.14 -9.73
N LEU A 15 35.50 64.68 -10.83
CA LEU A 15 35.46 63.28 -11.23
C LEU A 15 36.20 62.39 -10.24
N ARG A 16 37.36 62.81 -9.75
CA ARG A 16 38.11 62.10 -8.69
C ARG A 16 37.31 62.00 -7.40
N TRP A 17 36.67 63.09 -6.98
CA TRP A 17 35.79 63.09 -5.82
C TRP A 17 34.63 62.10 -5.97
N ARG A 18 33.97 62.09 -7.14
CA ARG A 18 32.91 61.12 -7.45
C ARG A 18 33.42 59.68 -7.42
N GLU A 19 34.58 59.40 -8.01
CA GLU A 19 35.19 58.07 -7.99
C GLU A 19 35.46 57.58 -6.56
N GLU A 20 36.00 58.43 -5.70
CA GLU A 20 36.20 58.13 -4.27
C GLU A 20 34.88 57.89 -3.52
N GLU A 21 33.85 58.68 -3.82
CA GLU A 21 32.52 58.48 -3.26
C GLU A 21 31.91 57.14 -3.69
N TRP A 22 32.02 56.79 -4.97
CA TRP A 22 31.56 55.52 -5.52
C TRP A 22 32.31 54.33 -4.92
N ARG A 23 33.62 54.42 -4.79
CA ARG A 23 34.44 53.39 -4.13
C ARG A 23 34.03 53.18 -2.67
N ARG A 24 33.70 54.25 -1.94
CA ARG A 24 33.16 54.14 -0.58
C ARG A 24 31.78 53.45 -0.56
N LYS A 25 30.90 53.76 -1.52
CA LYS A 25 29.60 53.10 -1.67
C LYS A 25 29.74 51.61 -2.02
N GLU A 26 30.70 51.26 -2.89
CA GLU A 26 30.98 49.87 -3.24
C GLU A 26 31.47 49.07 -2.03
N GLU A 27 32.36 49.63 -1.20
CA GLU A 27 32.85 48.97 0.01
C GLU A 27 31.72 48.72 1.03
N VAL A 28 30.81 49.68 1.19
CA VAL A 28 29.61 49.52 2.04
C VAL A 28 28.70 48.41 1.51
N LEU A 29 28.50 48.32 0.20
CA LEU A 29 27.72 47.25 -0.41
C LEU A 29 28.40 45.89 -0.24
N ARG A 30 29.73 45.79 -0.43
CA ARG A 30 30.49 44.57 -0.17
C ARG A 30 30.44 44.14 1.29
N GLN A 31 30.50 45.07 2.25
CA GLN A 31 30.34 44.73 3.67
C GLN A 31 28.93 44.25 3.98
N LYS A 32 27.90 44.87 3.38
CA LYS A 32 26.51 44.43 3.51
C LYS A 32 26.28 43.05 2.92
N GLU A 33 26.87 42.76 1.78
CA GLU A 33 26.87 41.44 1.14
C GLU A 33 27.59 40.39 2.01
N ARG A 34 28.76 40.75 2.57
CA ARG A 34 29.49 39.89 3.52
C ARG A 34 28.71 39.62 4.82
N ARG A 35 27.92 40.59 5.28
CA ARG A 35 27.08 40.45 6.47
C ARG A 35 25.83 39.58 6.20
N ASN A 36 25.41 39.49 4.94
CA ASN A 36 24.26 38.72 4.48
C ASN A 36 24.62 37.27 4.07
N LEU A 37 25.79 36.76 4.47
CA LEU A 37 26.28 35.41 4.11
C LEU A 37 25.36 34.24 4.53
N TRP A 38 24.39 34.48 5.43
CA TRP A 38 23.46 33.47 5.93
C TRP A 38 22.10 33.44 5.23
N ASN A 39 21.91 34.21 4.15
CA ASN A 39 20.70 34.09 3.34
C ASN A 39 20.75 32.76 2.57
N THR A 40 19.70 31.95 2.73
CA THR A 40 19.51 30.58 2.20
C THR A 40 19.89 30.43 0.71
N ASP A 41 19.75 31.50 -0.08
CA ASP A 41 20.05 31.53 -1.52
C ASP A 41 21.55 31.39 -1.87
N PHE A 42 22.48 31.67 -0.94
CA PHE A 42 23.93 31.48 -1.14
C PHE A 42 24.47 30.16 -0.58
N VAL A 43 23.80 29.59 0.44
CA VAL A 43 24.29 28.40 1.16
C VAL A 43 23.95 27.11 0.43
N SER A 44 22.82 27.05 -0.27
CA SER A 44 22.42 25.84 -1.00
C SER A 44 21.75 26.17 -2.32
N LYS A 45 22.46 25.95 -3.43
CA LYS A 45 21.80 25.73 -4.72
C LYS A 45 21.29 24.30 -4.73
N GLU A 46 19.99 24.15 -4.84
CA GLU A 46 19.36 22.84 -4.96
C GLU A 46 19.72 22.22 -6.33
N VAL A 47 20.76 21.38 -6.37
CA VAL A 47 21.26 20.77 -7.62
C VAL A 47 20.44 19.54 -8.03
N PHE A 48 19.69 18.95 -7.09
CA PHE A 48 18.88 17.76 -7.34
C PHE A 48 17.62 17.74 -6.47
N ASN A 49 16.51 18.22 -7.02
CA ASN A 49 15.17 18.03 -6.46
C ASN A 49 14.45 16.94 -7.26
N LYS A 50 14.55 15.69 -6.81
CA LYS A 50 13.80 14.58 -7.40
C LYS A 50 12.79 14.06 -6.38
N SER A 51 11.56 14.53 -6.51
CA SER A 51 10.43 13.94 -5.80
C SER A 51 9.90 12.75 -6.60
N PHE A 52 9.78 11.59 -5.94
CA PHE A 52 9.07 10.43 -6.49
C PHE A 52 7.68 10.39 -5.89
N ILE A 53 6.67 10.79 -6.67
CA ILE A 53 5.28 10.57 -6.33
C ILE A 53 4.97 9.12 -6.72
N ASN A 54 4.62 8.29 -5.74
CA ASN A 54 4.26 6.89 -5.97
C ASN A 54 2.87 6.85 -6.63
N GLN A 55 2.81 7.14 -7.93
CA GLN A 55 1.61 6.95 -8.73
C GLN A 55 1.26 5.45 -8.70
N LYS A 56 0.00 5.12 -8.38
CA LYS A 56 -0.52 3.76 -8.43
C LYS A 56 -0.22 3.19 -9.82
N LYS A 57 0.80 2.34 -9.94
CA LYS A 57 0.98 1.51 -11.13
C LYS A 57 -0.23 0.59 -11.20
N LEU A 58 -1.12 0.82 -12.16
CA LEU A 58 -2.00 -0.24 -12.64
C LEU A 58 -1.04 -1.34 -13.10
N LYS A 59 -0.99 -2.45 -12.38
CA LYS A 59 -0.15 -3.58 -12.79
C LYS A 59 -0.78 -4.16 -14.05
N GLU A 60 -0.21 -3.83 -15.20
CA GLU A 60 -0.17 -4.75 -16.32
C GLU A 60 0.56 -6.00 -15.82
N THR A 61 -0.16 -7.10 -15.67
CA THR A 61 0.42 -8.41 -15.35
C THR A 61 1.23 -8.89 -16.55
N GLU A 62 2.49 -8.51 -16.58
CA GLU A 62 3.55 -9.26 -17.24
C GLU A 62 4.12 -10.22 -16.19
N ASP A 63 3.63 -11.46 -16.16
CA ASP A 63 4.28 -12.54 -15.41
C ASP A 63 3.83 -13.91 -15.93
N ASP A 64 4.68 -14.48 -16.78
CA ASP A 64 4.98 -15.91 -16.88
C ASP A 64 3.78 -16.86 -17.15
N ALA A 65 3.49 -17.01 -18.45
CA ALA A 65 2.59 -17.97 -19.03
C ALA A 65 3.02 -19.42 -18.73
N SER A 66 2.47 -20.04 -17.68
CA SER A 66 2.12 -21.48 -17.65
C SER A 66 1.51 -21.98 -16.32
N LYS A 67 1.63 -21.25 -15.21
CA LYS A 67 1.00 -21.65 -13.93
C LYS A 67 0.18 -20.52 -13.31
N SER A 68 -1.09 -20.80 -13.03
CA SER A 68 -1.98 -19.87 -12.32
C SER A 68 -1.38 -19.49 -10.97
N PHE A 69 -1.61 -18.26 -10.48
CA PHE A 69 -1.21 -17.80 -9.14
C PHE A 69 -1.53 -18.83 -8.05
N MET A 70 -2.69 -19.49 -8.18
CA MET A 70 -3.15 -20.56 -7.29
C MET A 70 -2.19 -21.75 -7.26
N GLN A 71 -1.63 -22.16 -8.40
CA GLN A 71 -0.69 -23.28 -8.49
C GLN A 71 0.70 -22.92 -7.96
N LYS A 72 1.13 -21.66 -8.14
CA LYS A 72 2.45 -21.19 -7.67
C LYS A 72 2.52 -21.07 -6.14
N HIS A 73 1.40 -20.80 -5.48
CA HIS A 73 1.36 -20.52 -4.04
C HIS A 73 0.45 -21.46 -3.24
N GLU A 74 0.05 -22.58 -3.84
CA GLU A 74 -0.90 -23.54 -3.26
C GLU A 74 -0.53 -23.96 -1.85
N GLU A 75 0.72 -24.36 -1.62
CA GLU A 75 1.19 -24.83 -0.31
C GLU A 75 1.01 -23.78 0.78
N LYS A 76 1.29 -22.52 0.46
CA LYS A 76 1.16 -21.40 1.41
C LYS A 76 -0.30 -21.02 1.63
N ILE A 77 -1.13 -21.10 0.60
CA ILE A 77 -2.59 -20.90 0.73
C ILE A 77 -3.17 -22.00 1.64
N ARG A 78 -2.78 -23.25 1.44
CA ARG A 78 -3.21 -24.37 2.29
C ARG A 78 -2.72 -24.20 3.72
N HIS A 79 -1.47 -23.76 3.92
CA HIS A 79 -0.94 -23.46 5.25
C HIS A 79 -1.78 -22.41 5.97
N PHE A 80 -2.11 -21.30 5.29
CA PHE A 80 -3.01 -20.30 5.85
C PHE A 80 -4.37 -20.89 6.21
N GLY A 81 -4.96 -21.71 5.34
CA GLY A 81 -6.24 -22.38 5.59
C GLY A 81 -6.24 -23.31 6.80
N MET A 82 -5.07 -23.80 7.22
CA MET A 82 -4.92 -24.64 8.42
C MET A 82 -4.70 -23.82 9.71
N LEU A 83 -4.54 -22.51 9.63
CA LEU A 83 -4.41 -21.68 10.84
C LEU A 83 -5.79 -21.49 11.52
N SER A 84 -5.78 -21.20 12.81
CA SER A 84 -7.01 -20.90 13.58
C SER A 84 -6.86 -19.64 14.44
N ARG A 85 -5.67 -19.42 15.01
CA ARG A 85 -5.41 -18.32 15.92
C ARG A 85 -5.20 -17.00 15.16
N TRP A 86 -5.92 -15.96 15.57
CA TRP A 86 -5.84 -14.62 14.99
C TRP A 86 -4.41 -14.08 14.90
N PHE A 87 -3.59 -14.30 15.93
CA PHE A 87 -2.20 -13.85 15.96
C PHE A 87 -1.35 -14.55 14.90
N ASP A 88 -1.50 -15.87 14.77
CA ASP A 88 -0.72 -16.68 13.84
C ASP A 88 -1.13 -16.36 12.39
N SER A 89 -2.43 -16.23 12.12
CA SER A 89 -2.95 -15.78 10.81
C SER A 89 -2.45 -14.39 10.43
N GLN A 90 -2.48 -13.42 11.36
CA GLN A 90 -1.99 -12.06 11.10
C GLN A 90 -0.48 -12.03 10.81
N ARG A 91 0.30 -12.81 11.57
CA ARG A 91 1.75 -12.92 11.38
C ARG A 91 2.07 -13.55 10.02
N PHE A 92 1.42 -14.66 9.70
CA PHE A 92 1.61 -15.35 8.42
C PHE A 92 1.31 -14.46 7.22
N LEU A 93 0.20 -13.70 7.26
CA LEU A 93 -0.12 -12.74 6.20
C LEU A 93 0.82 -11.53 6.16
N SER A 94 1.47 -11.18 7.27
CA SER A 94 2.52 -10.16 7.28
C SER A 94 3.80 -10.66 6.60
N ASP A 95 4.15 -11.93 6.78
CA ASP A 95 5.29 -12.57 6.13
C ASP A 95 5.01 -12.88 4.65
N HIS A 96 3.74 -13.05 4.28
CA HIS A 96 3.29 -13.33 2.91
C HIS A 96 2.15 -12.40 2.45
N PRO A 97 2.38 -11.08 2.28
CA PRO A 97 1.31 -10.12 1.96
C PRO A 97 0.63 -10.38 0.62
N TYR A 98 1.32 -11.00 -0.33
CA TYR A 98 0.77 -11.31 -1.65
C TYR A 98 -0.39 -12.30 -1.60
N LEU A 99 -0.52 -13.11 -0.53
CA LEU A 99 -1.64 -14.01 -0.31
C LEU A 99 -2.94 -13.27 0.03
N VAL A 100 -2.87 -12.01 0.43
CA VAL A 100 -4.06 -11.20 0.71
C VAL A 100 -4.61 -10.68 -0.62
N CYS A 101 -5.41 -11.52 -1.29
CA CYS A 101 -6.06 -11.23 -2.56
C CYS A 101 -7.31 -12.11 -2.80
N GLU A 102 -8.11 -11.78 -3.80
CA GLU A 102 -9.35 -12.50 -4.12
C GLU A 102 -9.11 -13.95 -4.56
N GLU A 103 -8.01 -14.21 -5.25
CA GLU A 103 -7.65 -15.53 -5.75
C GLU A 103 -7.45 -16.52 -4.59
N THR A 104 -6.83 -16.07 -3.50
CA THR A 104 -6.67 -16.87 -2.28
C THR A 104 -8.02 -17.19 -1.64
N ALA A 105 -8.92 -16.20 -1.53
CA ALA A 105 -10.27 -16.45 -1.02
C ALA A 105 -11.01 -17.49 -1.88
N LYS A 106 -10.99 -17.33 -3.20
CA LYS A 106 -11.60 -18.27 -4.16
C LYS A 106 -11.02 -19.68 -4.02
N TYR A 107 -9.70 -19.81 -3.87
CA TYR A 107 -9.06 -21.11 -3.63
C TYR A 107 -9.59 -21.77 -2.37
N LEU A 108 -9.60 -21.06 -1.24
CA LEU A 108 -10.04 -21.62 0.05
C LEU A 108 -11.50 -22.05 0.00
N LEU A 109 -12.37 -21.24 -0.61
CA LEU A 109 -13.79 -21.58 -0.81
C LEU A 109 -13.93 -22.88 -1.63
N LEU A 110 -13.21 -22.98 -2.76
CA LEU A 110 -13.21 -24.19 -3.59
C LEU A 110 -12.68 -25.40 -2.83
N TRP A 111 -11.65 -25.20 -2.01
CA TRP A 111 -11.07 -26.26 -1.19
C TRP A 111 -12.08 -26.77 -0.14
N CYS A 112 -12.88 -25.91 0.47
CA CYS A 112 -13.97 -26.32 1.37
C CYS A 112 -14.96 -27.26 0.67
N PHE A 113 -15.39 -26.96 -0.56
CA PHE A 113 -16.28 -27.85 -1.31
C PHE A 113 -15.63 -29.21 -1.63
N HIS A 114 -14.34 -29.23 -1.97
CA HIS A 114 -13.62 -30.48 -2.19
C HIS A 114 -13.52 -31.32 -0.92
N LEU A 115 -13.19 -30.70 0.22
CA LEU A 115 -13.11 -31.39 1.51
C LEU A 115 -14.47 -31.95 1.93
N GLU A 116 -15.55 -31.22 1.68
CA GLU A 116 -16.91 -31.69 1.95
C GLU A 116 -17.28 -32.90 1.08
N ALA A 117 -16.96 -32.85 -0.21
CA ALA A 117 -17.16 -33.99 -1.12
C ALA A 117 -16.35 -35.24 -0.71
N GLU A 118 -15.19 -35.04 -0.08
CA GLU A 118 -14.35 -36.09 0.50
C GLU A 118 -14.79 -36.52 1.93
N GLN A 119 -15.88 -35.96 2.46
CA GLN A 119 -16.39 -36.19 3.83
C GLN A 119 -15.39 -35.82 4.94
N LYS A 120 -14.51 -34.85 4.69
CA LYS A 120 -13.53 -34.32 5.66
C LYS A 120 -14.08 -33.10 6.40
N GLY A 121 -15.27 -33.24 7.02
CA GLY A 121 -16.02 -32.13 7.61
C GLY A 121 -15.23 -31.30 8.63
N ALA A 122 -14.51 -31.94 9.56
CA ALA A 122 -13.73 -31.22 10.57
C ALA A 122 -12.63 -30.32 9.95
N LEU A 123 -11.95 -30.80 8.90
CA LEU A 123 -10.95 -30.01 8.19
C LEU A 123 -11.62 -28.92 7.34
N MET A 124 -12.77 -29.22 6.72
CA MET A 124 -13.56 -28.23 5.98
C MET A 124 -13.94 -27.05 6.89
N GLU A 125 -14.42 -27.30 8.10
CA GLU A 125 -14.78 -26.23 9.05
C GLU A 125 -13.60 -25.34 9.41
N GLN A 126 -12.41 -25.93 9.58
CA GLN A 126 -11.18 -25.18 9.86
C GLN A 126 -10.78 -24.29 8.67
N VAL A 127 -10.81 -24.84 7.45
CA VAL A 127 -10.51 -24.07 6.23
C VAL A 127 -11.58 -23.01 5.98
N ALA A 128 -12.84 -23.30 6.25
CA ALA A 128 -13.97 -22.39 6.14
C ALA A 128 -13.79 -21.15 7.01
N HIS A 129 -13.31 -21.32 8.24
CA HIS A 129 -12.97 -20.20 9.11
C HIS A 129 -12.00 -19.24 8.41
N GLN A 130 -10.88 -19.74 7.89
CA GLN A 130 -9.88 -18.91 7.21
C GLN A 130 -10.36 -18.34 5.86
N ALA A 131 -11.22 -19.06 5.16
CA ALA A 131 -11.86 -18.57 3.94
C ALA A 131 -12.71 -17.31 4.23
N VAL A 132 -13.53 -17.35 5.28
CA VAL A 132 -14.36 -16.23 5.72
C VAL A 132 -13.49 -15.07 6.23
N VAL A 133 -12.38 -15.36 6.93
CA VAL A 133 -11.41 -14.33 7.33
C VAL A 133 -10.86 -13.57 6.14
N MET A 134 -10.39 -14.29 5.11
CA MET A 134 -9.88 -13.66 3.90
C MET A 134 -10.96 -12.84 3.19
N GLN A 135 -12.19 -13.37 3.11
CA GLN A 135 -13.33 -12.67 2.51
C GLN A 135 -13.65 -11.35 3.24
N PHE A 136 -13.67 -11.36 4.57
CA PHE A 136 -13.91 -10.16 5.38
C PHE A 136 -12.80 -9.11 5.20
N ILE A 137 -11.53 -9.54 5.10
CA ILE A 137 -10.42 -8.64 4.81
C ILE A 137 -10.64 -7.93 3.46
N ILE A 138 -11.02 -8.69 2.43
CA ILE A 138 -11.29 -8.15 1.09
C ILE A 138 -12.50 -7.21 1.11
N GLU A 139 -13.57 -7.57 1.81
CA GLU A 139 -14.79 -6.76 1.92
C GLU A 139 -14.53 -5.43 2.65
N MET A 140 -13.74 -5.47 3.73
CA MET A 140 -13.31 -4.28 4.44
C MET A 140 -12.44 -3.38 3.54
N ALA A 141 -11.57 -3.96 2.73
CA ALA A 141 -10.74 -3.22 1.78
C ALA A 141 -11.57 -2.52 0.71
N LYS A 142 -12.57 -3.23 0.15
CA LYS A 142 -13.55 -2.68 -0.80
C LYS A 142 -14.34 -1.53 -0.19
N SER A 143 -14.86 -1.72 1.03
CA SER A 143 -15.60 -0.70 1.77
C SER A 143 -14.79 0.57 2.02
N CYS A 144 -13.47 0.42 2.24
CA CYS A 144 -12.56 1.56 2.45
C CYS A 144 -11.88 2.07 1.18
N ASN A 145 -12.14 1.47 0.01
CA ASN A 145 -11.46 1.75 -1.26
C ASN A 145 -9.91 1.73 -1.16
N VAL A 146 -9.38 0.78 -0.39
CA VAL A 146 -7.94 0.55 -0.18
C VAL A 146 -7.55 -0.84 -0.68
N ASP A 147 -6.26 -1.04 -0.94
CA ASP A 147 -5.74 -2.38 -1.23
C ASP A 147 -5.84 -3.25 0.04
N PRO A 148 -6.33 -4.50 -0.04
CA PRO A 148 -6.51 -5.37 1.13
C PRO A 148 -5.19 -5.67 1.87
N ARG A 149 -4.05 -5.62 1.17
CA ARG A 149 -2.71 -5.78 1.75
C ARG A 149 -2.34 -4.62 2.66
N GLY A 150 -2.95 -3.45 2.46
CA GLY A 150 -2.75 -2.27 3.29
C GLY A 150 -3.59 -2.27 4.56
N CYS A 151 -4.74 -2.96 4.57
CA CYS A 151 -5.71 -2.86 5.66
C CYS A 151 -5.97 -4.16 6.42
N PHE A 152 -5.46 -5.32 6.00
CA PHE A 152 -5.75 -6.61 6.67
C PHE A 152 -5.43 -6.62 8.17
N ARG A 153 -4.45 -5.83 8.63
CA ARG A 153 -4.12 -5.73 10.07
C ARG A 153 -5.27 -5.14 10.90
N LEU A 154 -6.05 -4.23 10.31
CA LEU A 154 -7.22 -3.62 10.95
C LEU A 154 -8.30 -4.65 11.25
N PHE A 155 -8.50 -5.63 10.35
CA PHE A 155 -9.41 -6.76 10.57
C PHE A 155 -9.04 -7.49 11.87
N PHE A 156 -7.77 -7.91 11.99
CA PHE A 156 -7.31 -8.66 13.16
C PHE A 156 -7.31 -7.82 14.44
N GLN A 157 -7.12 -6.50 14.34
CA GLN A 157 -7.27 -5.61 15.48
C GLN A 157 -8.72 -5.58 15.97
N ARG A 158 -9.69 -5.41 15.06
CA ARG A 158 -11.13 -5.43 15.42
C ARG A 158 -11.57 -6.77 15.99
N ALA A 159 -11.12 -7.87 15.40
CA ALA A 159 -11.39 -9.22 15.89
C ALA A 159 -10.84 -9.45 17.31
N LYS A 160 -9.68 -8.87 17.65
CA LYS A 160 -9.06 -8.97 18.99
C LYS A 160 -9.76 -8.11 20.03
N THR A 161 -10.16 -6.89 19.67
CA THR A 161 -10.84 -5.97 20.58
C THR A 161 -12.24 -6.48 20.96
N GLY A 162 -12.76 -7.47 20.25
CA GLY A 162 -14.04 -8.08 20.59
C GLY A 162 -15.21 -7.16 20.28
N ASP A 163 -15.13 -6.41 19.18
CA ASP A 163 -16.25 -5.60 18.69
C ASP A 163 -17.44 -6.55 18.43
N GLU A 164 -18.41 -6.56 19.35
CA GLU A 164 -19.43 -7.60 19.46
C GLU A 164 -20.24 -7.73 18.17
N GLY A 165 -20.59 -6.60 17.54
CA GLY A 165 -21.31 -6.61 16.26
C GLY A 165 -20.47 -7.18 15.11
N TYR A 166 -19.15 -6.94 15.13
CA TYR A 166 -18.24 -7.42 14.09
C TYR A 166 -18.02 -8.94 14.18
N LEU A 167 -17.77 -9.45 15.39
CA LEU A 167 -17.60 -10.89 15.62
C LEU A 167 -18.90 -11.66 15.38
N GLU A 168 -20.05 -11.08 15.72
CA GLU A 168 -21.34 -11.71 15.46
C GLU A 168 -21.64 -11.78 13.96
N ALA A 169 -21.37 -10.72 13.20
CA ALA A 169 -21.45 -10.75 11.74
C ALA A 169 -20.52 -11.82 11.14
N PHE A 170 -19.29 -11.94 11.66
CA PHE A 170 -18.34 -12.97 11.24
C PHE A 170 -18.87 -14.39 11.50
N LYS A 171 -19.40 -14.66 12.70
CA LYS A 171 -19.98 -15.98 13.04
C LYS A 171 -21.17 -16.31 12.14
N ASN A 172 -22.07 -15.34 11.93
CA ASN A 172 -23.24 -15.52 11.08
C ASN A 172 -22.83 -15.83 9.63
N GLU A 173 -21.83 -15.14 9.09
CA GLU A 173 -21.31 -15.43 7.76
C GLU A 173 -20.61 -16.79 7.67
N LEU A 174 -19.91 -17.20 8.73
CA LEU A 174 -19.29 -18.52 8.80
C LEU A 174 -20.34 -19.65 8.79
N GLU A 175 -21.38 -19.53 9.59
CA GLU A 175 -22.47 -20.52 9.63
C GLU A 175 -23.29 -20.51 8.34
N ALA A 176 -23.53 -19.33 7.75
CA ALA A 176 -24.14 -19.23 6.42
C ALA A 176 -23.27 -19.89 5.34
N PHE A 177 -21.94 -19.74 5.42
CA PHE A 177 -21.02 -20.40 4.51
C PHE A 177 -21.02 -21.92 4.67
N LYS A 178 -20.94 -22.45 5.89
CA LYS A 178 -21.03 -23.89 6.16
C LYS A 178 -22.35 -24.48 5.62
N SER A 179 -23.46 -23.77 5.84
CA SER A 179 -24.78 -24.16 5.32
C SER A 179 -24.82 -24.25 3.79
N ARG A 180 -24.16 -23.31 3.08
CA ARG A 180 -24.03 -23.36 1.61
C ARG A 180 -23.20 -24.56 1.14
N VAL A 181 -22.15 -24.91 1.87
CA VAL A 181 -21.27 -26.05 1.56
C VAL A 181 -22.03 -27.39 1.73
N ASP A 182 -22.75 -27.56 2.84
CA ASP A 182 -23.61 -28.74 3.07
C ASP A 182 -24.73 -28.85 2.02
N LEU A 183 -25.40 -27.74 1.69
CA LEU A 183 -26.43 -27.72 0.65
C LEU A 183 -25.87 -28.19 -0.71
N HIS A 184 -24.66 -27.75 -1.07
CA HIS A 184 -24.00 -28.16 -2.30
C HIS A 184 -23.76 -29.67 -2.34
N LEU A 185 -23.26 -30.26 -1.25
CA LEU A 185 -23.06 -31.70 -1.14
C LEU A 185 -24.38 -32.46 -1.31
N ARG A 186 -25.44 -32.03 -0.62
CA ARG A 186 -26.77 -32.65 -0.73
C ARG A 186 -27.31 -32.61 -2.16
N MET A 187 -27.16 -31.48 -2.85
CA MET A 187 -27.54 -31.37 -4.26
C MET A 187 -26.73 -32.34 -5.12
N GLN A 188 -25.40 -32.37 -4.97
CA GLN A 188 -24.52 -33.24 -5.74
C GLN A 188 -24.85 -34.73 -5.54
N ASN A 189 -25.16 -35.14 -4.31
CA ASN A 189 -25.58 -36.51 -3.99
C ASN A 189 -26.93 -36.87 -4.63
N ARG A 190 -27.90 -35.93 -4.66
CA ARG A 190 -29.18 -36.12 -5.35
C ARG A 190 -29.00 -36.26 -6.86
N PHE A 191 -28.13 -35.45 -7.48
CA PHE A 191 -27.80 -35.57 -8.90
C PHE A 191 -27.16 -36.92 -9.22
N LYS A 192 -26.16 -37.37 -8.45
CA LYS A 192 -25.54 -38.69 -8.62
C LYS A 192 -26.56 -39.82 -8.48
N ALA A 193 -27.43 -39.75 -7.47
CA ALA A 193 -28.48 -40.74 -7.26
C ALA A 193 -29.54 -40.77 -8.37
N ALA A 194 -29.82 -39.63 -9.02
CA ALA A 194 -30.73 -39.55 -10.16
C ALA A 194 -30.09 -40.11 -11.44
N VAL A 195 -28.80 -39.82 -11.67
CA VAL A 195 -28.06 -40.32 -12.85
C VAL A 195 -27.85 -41.84 -12.77
N CYS A 196 -27.56 -42.40 -11.60
CA CYS A 196 -27.43 -43.86 -11.44
C CYS A 196 -28.76 -44.64 -11.51
N ARG A 197 -29.91 -43.95 -11.62
CA ARG A 197 -31.24 -44.58 -11.76
C ARG A 197 -31.75 -44.59 -13.20
N VAL A 198 -31.02 -43.99 -14.14
CA VAL A 198 -31.28 -44.02 -15.59
C VAL A 198 -30.37 -45.05 -16.24
#